data_AF-A0A2E0V252-F1
#
_entry.id   AF-A0A2E0V252-F1
#
_cell.length_a   1.000
_cell.length_b   1.000
_cell.length_c   1.000
_cell.angle_alpha   90.00
_cell.angle_beta   90.00
_cell.angle_gamma   90.00
#
_symmetry.space_group_name_H-M   'P 1'
#
loop_
_entity.id
_entity.type
_entity.pdbx_description
1 polymer ?
#
loop_
_entity_poly.entity_id
_entity_poly.type
_entity_poly.pdbx_seq_one_letter_code
_entity_poly.pdbx_strand_id
1 'polypeptide(L)'
;MTDEKLFPEDNQDENTNEPLDNSVEPEAVNAENEPVVETEDEPLTAEESAVEEDKTLESEPPTEKKQTPTWVKKSLIWIVILVLVFLSGVILSQLTSVTPLRNNLKDITSQNINHLEETDDLKAELESTKSELANTQSSLSDARESLSESNQNLQTSENEKQRQTNLLELQYNIAMARVAIASEDKLSARQSVNLAEDNLEQLDGLLDTEIFEILQERLDSIQQNVKSNLNKAAEELRMLSENLERIK
;
A
#
# COMPACT_ATOMS: atom_id res chain seq x y z
N MET A 1 -29.14 -6.68 -48.35
CA MET A 1 -29.75 -7.69 -47.46
C MET A 1 -28.61 -8.45 -46.82
N THR A 2 -28.15 -7.95 -45.68
CA THR A 2 -27.30 -8.68 -44.72
C THR A 2 -27.20 -7.83 -43.46
N ASP A 3 -27.99 -8.26 -42.47
CA ASP A 3 -27.66 -8.40 -41.05
C ASP A 3 -27.23 -7.17 -40.25
N GLU A 4 -28.27 -6.44 -39.87
CA GLU A 4 -28.47 -5.76 -38.60
C GLU A 4 -28.17 -6.71 -37.41
N LYS A 5 -27.04 -6.48 -36.73
CA LYS A 5 -26.75 -7.09 -35.43
C LYS A 5 -26.96 -6.05 -34.34
N LEU A 6 -28.09 -6.22 -33.66
CA LEU A 6 -28.39 -5.75 -32.31
C LEU A 6 -27.19 -6.02 -31.38
N PHE A 7 -26.70 -4.99 -30.72
CA PHE A 7 -25.96 -5.12 -29.47
C PHE A 7 -26.94 -4.95 -28.30
N PRO A 8 -26.93 -5.84 -27.30
CA PRO A 8 -27.75 -5.68 -26.10
C PRO A 8 -27.14 -4.63 -25.16
N GLU A 9 -27.99 -3.74 -24.65
CA GLU A 9 -27.73 -2.89 -23.49
C GLU A 9 -27.49 -3.77 -22.26
N ASP A 10 -26.27 -3.71 -21.72
CA ASP A 10 -25.93 -4.30 -20.42
C ASP A 10 -26.18 -3.22 -19.35
N ASN A 11 -27.36 -3.28 -18.74
CA ASN A 11 -27.67 -2.63 -17.47
C ASN A 11 -26.97 -3.43 -16.37
N GLN A 12 -25.94 -2.87 -15.75
CA GLN A 12 -25.46 -3.34 -14.45
C GLN A 12 -25.29 -2.15 -13.49
N ASP A 13 -26.36 -1.94 -12.75
CA ASP A 13 -26.42 -1.92 -11.29
C ASP A 13 -25.38 -1.07 -10.53
N GLU A 14 -25.95 0.00 -9.95
CA GLU A 14 -25.48 0.74 -8.79
C GLU A 14 -24.84 -0.18 -7.73
N ASN A 15 -23.52 -0.09 -7.58
CA ASN A 15 -22.83 -0.58 -6.40
C ASN A 15 -22.57 0.59 -5.44
N THR A 16 -23.54 0.84 -4.57
CA THR A 16 -23.43 1.72 -3.40
C THR A 16 -22.49 1.09 -2.37
N ASN A 17 -21.20 1.41 -2.44
CA ASN A 17 -20.28 1.13 -1.35
C ASN A 17 -20.27 2.32 -0.38
N GLU A 18 -21.01 2.18 0.71
CA GLU A 18 -20.84 3.02 1.91
C GLU A 18 -19.44 2.78 2.51
N PRO A 19 -18.71 3.83 2.92
CA PRO A 19 -17.47 3.67 3.66
C PRO A 19 -17.77 3.29 5.12
N LEU A 20 -17.29 2.10 5.53
CA LEU A 20 -17.19 1.71 6.93
C LEU A 20 -16.19 2.62 7.65
N ASP A 21 -16.71 3.50 8.50
CA ASP A 21 -15.99 4.22 9.55
C ASP A 21 -15.39 3.21 10.52
N ASN A 22 -14.06 3.07 10.46
CA ASN A 22 -13.28 2.27 11.40
C ASN A 22 -12.38 3.21 12.20
N SER A 23 -13.01 4.03 13.03
CA SER A 23 -12.35 4.74 14.13
C SER A 23 -11.78 3.72 15.13
N VAL A 24 -10.49 3.40 14.99
CA VAL A 24 -9.72 2.72 16.03
C VAL A 24 -8.93 3.77 16.81
N GLU A 25 -9.39 3.97 18.04
CA GLU A 25 -8.78 4.75 19.12
C GLU A 25 -7.43 4.12 19.55
N PRO A 26 -6.34 4.91 19.68
CA PRO A 26 -5.06 4.38 20.16
C PRO A 26 -5.03 4.36 21.69
N GLU A 27 -5.09 3.17 22.29
CA GLU A 27 -4.71 2.99 23.69
C GLU A 27 -3.18 3.13 23.84
N ALA A 28 -2.80 4.21 24.50
CA ALA A 28 -1.47 4.39 25.07
C ALA A 28 -1.32 3.54 26.34
N VAL A 29 -0.34 2.63 26.37
CA VAL A 29 0.15 2.08 27.64
C VAL A 29 1.67 2.22 27.67
N ASN A 30 2.07 3.29 28.35
CA ASN A 30 3.40 3.53 28.86
C ASN A 30 3.45 2.97 30.30
N ALA A 31 4.41 2.11 30.62
CA ALA A 31 4.84 1.85 31.99
C ALA A 31 6.20 1.13 32.03
N GLU A 32 7.25 1.94 32.12
CA GLU A 32 8.42 1.71 32.98
C GLU A 32 8.13 0.84 34.22
N ASN A 33 9.00 -0.14 34.48
CA ASN A 33 9.45 -0.49 35.85
C ASN A 33 10.57 -1.55 35.83
N GLU A 34 11.81 -1.08 35.92
CA GLU A 34 12.88 -1.60 36.78
C GLU A 34 13.14 -0.52 37.86
N PRO A 35 13.95 -0.67 38.93
CA PRO A 35 14.57 -1.84 39.60
C PRO A 35 14.46 -1.78 41.16
N VAL A 36 14.68 -2.88 41.89
CA VAL A 36 15.16 -2.93 43.31
C VAL A 36 15.73 -4.36 43.52
N VAL A 37 17.02 -4.70 43.69
CA VAL A 37 18.14 -4.30 44.57
C VAL A 37 18.00 -4.75 46.04
N GLU A 38 19.03 -5.50 46.49
CA GLU A 38 19.49 -5.69 47.90
C GLU A 38 18.62 -6.54 48.86
N THR A 39 19.11 -7.30 49.83
CA THR A 39 20.41 -7.86 50.30
C THR A 39 20.03 -8.87 51.39
N GLU A 40 20.94 -9.75 51.80
CA GLU A 40 21.18 -10.27 53.18
C GLU A 40 21.96 -11.60 53.04
N ASP A 41 23.28 -11.57 53.12
CA ASP A 41 24.12 -11.63 54.33
C ASP A 41 23.91 -12.89 55.21
N GLU A 42 24.75 -13.88 54.89
CA GLU A 42 25.77 -14.43 55.81
C GLU A 42 25.33 -15.31 57.02
N PRO A 43 26.26 -15.89 57.80
CA PRO A 43 26.60 -17.32 57.83
C PRO A 43 26.25 -17.96 59.19
N LEU A 44 26.78 -19.18 59.46
CA LEU A 44 26.97 -19.88 60.78
C LEU A 44 26.53 -21.37 60.65
N THR A 45 27.17 -22.42 61.18
CA THR A 45 28.30 -22.58 62.12
C THR A 45 28.88 -23.99 61.98
N ALA A 46 30.12 -24.15 62.40
CA ALA A 46 30.82 -25.41 62.69
C ALA A 46 30.33 -26.11 63.97
N GLU A 47 30.64 -27.41 64.10
CA GLU A 47 30.93 -28.18 65.34
C GLU A 47 31.44 -29.56 64.86
N GLU A 48 32.73 -29.91 64.95
CA GLU A 48 33.56 -30.19 66.13
C GLU A 48 32.99 -31.30 67.04
N SER A 49 33.60 -32.48 66.95
CA SER A 49 33.72 -33.40 68.10
C SER A 49 34.88 -34.36 67.86
N ALA A 50 36.01 -34.00 68.47
CA ALA A 50 37.07 -34.91 68.89
C ALA A 50 36.87 -35.23 70.40
N VAL A 51 37.75 -36.07 70.95
CA VAL A 51 37.88 -36.57 72.35
C VAL A 51 37.24 -37.96 72.51
N GLU A 52 38.01 -39.06 72.46
CA GLU A 52 39.03 -39.60 73.41
C GLU A 52 38.47 -40.10 74.76
N GLU A 53 38.65 -41.40 75.02
CA GLU A 53 39.09 -42.07 76.28
C GLU A 53 38.75 -43.57 76.13
N ASP A 54 39.72 -44.42 75.81
CA ASP A 54 40.67 -45.05 76.73
C ASP A 54 40.02 -45.83 77.89
N LYS A 55 39.99 -47.17 77.74
CA LYS A 55 40.41 -48.04 78.83
C LYS A 55 40.96 -49.37 78.32
N THR A 56 42.25 -49.48 78.55
CA THR A 56 43.17 -50.61 78.47
C THR A 56 42.80 -51.76 79.43
N LEU A 57 43.09 -53.00 79.00
CA LEU A 57 43.62 -54.16 79.75
C LEU A 57 43.51 -55.40 78.82
N GLU A 58 44.56 -55.75 78.08
CA GLU A 58 45.64 -56.65 78.50
C GLU A 58 45.22 -58.13 78.56
N SER A 59 45.53 -58.88 77.50
CA SER A 59 46.20 -60.19 77.58
C SER A 59 46.72 -60.61 76.19
N GLU A 60 48.02 -60.53 75.97
CA GLU A 60 48.77 -61.35 75.00
C GLU A 60 48.94 -62.79 75.56
N PRO A 61 49.51 -63.78 74.84
CA PRO A 61 49.63 -64.08 73.38
C PRO A 61 49.31 -65.59 73.16
N PRO A 62 49.84 -66.36 72.18
CA PRO A 62 50.30 -66.13 70.81
C PRO A 62 49.41 -66.93 69.81
N THR A 63 49.90 -67.21 68.59
CA THR A 63 49.36 -68.19 67.59
C THR A 63 48.11 -67.71 66.82
N GLU A 64 48.01 -67.73 65.49
CA GLU A 64 48.74 -68.36 64.40
C GLU A 64 48.31 -67.63 63.12
N LYS A 65 49.23 -67.39 62.18
CA LYS A 65 48.90 -66.94 60.82
C LYS A 65 48.04 -68.02 60.16
N LYS A 66 46.71 -67.97 60.30
CA LYS A 66 45.79 -68.76 59.49
C LYS A 66 45.90 -68.26 58.07
N GLN A 67 46.71 -68.97 57.28
CA GLN A 67 46.69 -68.88 55.84
C GLN A 67 45.24 -69.00 55.41
N THR A 68 44.63 -67.88 55.03
CA THR A 68 43.36 -67.91 54.31
C THR A 68 43.55 -68.89 53.17
N PRO A 69 42.72 -69.94 53.05
CA PRO A 69 42.92 -70.98 52.05
C PRO A 69 43.09 -70.31 50.68
N THR A 70 44.04 -70.78 49.86
CA THR A 70 44.40 -70.16 48.57
C THR A 70 43.19 -70.02 47.62
N TRP A 71 42.14 -70.80 47.83
CA TRP A 71 40.80 -70.61 47.28
C TRP A 71 40.25 -69.22 47.54
N VAL A 72 40.31 -68.70 48.77
CA VAL A 72 39.62 -67.47 49.20
C VAL A 72 40.30 -66.25 48.61
N LYS A 73 41.63 -66.25 48.57
CA LYS A 73 42.41 -65.23 47.84
C LYS A 73 42.11 -65.24 46.34
N LYS A 74 41.96 -66.42 45.73
CA LYS A 74 41.57 -66.55 44.31
C LYS A 74 40.13 -66.07 44.07
N SER A 75 39.20 -66.40 44.96
CA SER A 75 37.79 -65.96 44.87
C SER A 75 37.64 -64.45 45.05
N LEU A 76 38.41 -63.84 45.97
CA LEU A 76 38.41 -62.39 46.17
C LEU A 76 38.88 -61.66 44.90
N ILE A 77 39.93 -62.16 44.24
CA ILE A 77 40.41 -61.62 42.96
C ILE A 77 39.30 -61.69 41.89
N TRP A 78 38.58 -62.82 41.79
CA TRP A 78 37.46 -62.95 40.86
C TRP A 78 36.28 -62.03 41.19
N ILE A 79 35.95 -61.82 42.47
CA ILE A 79 34.92 -60.87 42.89
C ILE A 79 35.31 -59.44 42.51
N VAL A 80 36.58 -59.04 42.75
CA VAL A 80 37.08 -57.71 42.37
C VAL A 80 37.00 -57.51 40.85
N ILE A 81 37.35 -58.51 40.04
CA ILE A 81 37.21 -58.46 38.58
C ILE A 81 35.74 -58.32 38.18
N LEU A 82 34.84 -59.08 38.81
CA LEU A 82 33.40 -59.04 38.51
C LEU A 82 32.79 -57.69 38.87
N VAL A 83 33.19 -57.10 40.01
CA VAL A 83 32.80 -55.75 40.42
C VAL A 83 33.33 -54.69 39.45
N LEU A 84 34.58 -54.81 38.98
CA LEU A 84 35.15 -53.90 37.97
C LEU A 84 34.41 -53.98 36.62
N VAL A 85 34.07 -55.18 36.16
CA VAL A 85 33.27 -55.39 34.94
C VAL A 85 31.84 -54.87 35.11
N PHE A 86 31.26 -55.04 36.30
CA PHE A 86 29.94 -54.50 36.60
C PHE A 86 29.94 -52.96 36.64
N LEU A 87 30.93 -52.34 37.31
CA LEU A 87 31.08 -50.88 37.33
C LEU A 87 31.34 -50.33 35.92
N SER A 88 32.18 -50.98 35.13
CA SER A 88 32.41 -50.54 33.75
C SER A 88 31.13 -50.66 32.91
N GLY A 89 30.36 -51.74 33.06
CA GLY A 89 29.05 -51.89 32.42
C GLY A 89 28.04 -50.80 32.80
N VAL A 90 27.98 -50.42 34.08
CA VAL A 90 27.10 -49.34 34.58
C VAL A 90 27.55 -47.97 34.04
N ILE A 91 28.86 -47.71 34.02
CA ILE A 91 29.42 -46.46 33.48
C ILE A 91 29.16 -46.36 31.98
N LEU A 92 29.39 -47.44 31.21
CA LEU A 92 29.08 -47.47 29.79
C LEU A 92 27.58 -47.30 29.53
N SER A 93 26.71 -47.96 30.32
CA SER A 93 25.25 -47.84 30.18
C SER A 93 24.77 -46.40 30.37
N GLN A 94 25.26 -45.71 31.40
CA GLN A 94 24.94 -44.30 31.63
C GLN A 94 25.50 -43.40 30.53
N LEU A 95 26.73 -43.65 30.05
CA LEU A 95 27.32 -42.88 28.96
C LEU A 95 26.51 -43.02 27.66
N THR A 96 26.00 -44.23 27.38
CA THR A 96 25.21 -44.52 26.16
C THR A 96 23.81 -43.91 26.22
N SER A 97 23.25 -43.73 27.42
CA SER A 97 21.92 -43.13 27.58
C SER A 97 21.95 -41.59 27.64
N VAL A 98 22.99 -40.99 28.22
CA VAL A 98 23.05 -39.52 28.43
C VAL A 98 23.55 -38.76 27.20
N THR A 99 24.42 -39.36 26.39
CA THR A 99 24.93 -38.74 25.15
C THR A 99 23.86 -38.45 24.09
N PRO A 100 22.93 -39.35 23.73
CA PRO A 100 21.89 -39.04 22.76
C PRO A 100 20.93 -37.96 23.29
N LEU A 101 20.64 -37.94 24.60
CA LEU A 101 19.77 -36.93 25.19
C LEU A 101 20.37 -35.52 25.09
N ARG A 102 21.68 -35.37 25.34
CA ARG A 102 22.40 -34.09 25.17
C ARG A 102 22.43 -33.63 23.71
N ASN A 103 22.65 -34.56 22.78
CA ASN A 103 22.63 -34.24 21.36
C ASN A 103 21.24 -33.82 20.89
N ASN A 104 20.19 -34.50 21.34
CA ASN A 104 18.80 -34.13 21.03
C ASN A 104 18.42 -32.77 21.60
N LEU A 105 18.82 -32.44 22.84
CA LEU A 105 18.59 -31.11 23.41
C LEU A 105 19.30 -30.02 22.61
N LYS A 106 20.55 -30.27 22.19
CA LYS A 106 21.29 -29.33 21.34
C LYS A 106 20.61 -29.13 19.99
N ASP A 107 20.17 -30.23 19.36
CA ASP A 107 19.46 -30.20 18.07
C ASP A 107 18.13 -29.44 18.18
N ILE A 108 17.31 -29.74 19.20
CA ILE A 108 16.05 -29.01 19.47
C ILE A 108 16.32 -27.53 19.74
N THR A 109 17.36 -27.20 20.48
CA THR A 109 17.72 -25.80 20.76
C THR A 109 18.14 -25.09 19.47
N SER A 110 18.95 -25.73 18.63
CA SER A 110 19.34 -25.18 17.33
C SER A 110 18.14 -25.02 16.39
N GLN A 111 17.22 -25.98 16.35
CA GLN A 111 16.00 -25.88 15.55
C GLN A 111 15.11 -24.72 16.04
N ASN A 112 14.92 -24.55 17.35
CA ASN A 112 14.17 -23.42 17.90
C ASN A 112 14.80 -22.07 17.56
N ILE A 113 16.14 -21.96 17.63
CA ILE A 113 16.84 -20.74 17.23
C ILE A 113 16.61 -20.44 15.75
N ASN A 114 16.76 -21.45 14.87
CA ASN A 114 16.52 -21.28 13.44
C ASN A 114 15.06 -20.88 13.13
N HIS A 115 14.08 -21.47 13.83
CA HIS A 115 12.68 -21.10 13.66
C HIS A 115 12.35 -19.69 14.15
N LEU A 116 13.03 -19.22 15.21
CA LEU A 116 12.91 -17.84 15.68
C LEU A 116 13.48 -16.87 14.65
N GLU A 117 14.64 -17.18 14.08
CA GLU A 117 15.26 -16.38 13.01
C GLU A 117 14.37 -16.31 11.77
N GLU A 118 13.86 -17.46 11.30
CA GLU A 118 12.90 -17.53 10.17
C GLU A 118 11.62 -16.72 10.44
N THR A 119 11.13 -16.75 11.68
CA THR A 119 9.95 -15.97 12.07
C THR A 119 10.22 -14.47 12.04
N ASP A 120 11.40 -14.03 12.47
CA ASP A 120 11.78 -12.62 12.46
C ASP A 120 12.05 -12.12 11.03
N ASP A 121 12.65 -12.94 10.18
CA ASP A 121 12.80 -12.66 8.74
C ASP A 121 11.43 -12.52 8.07
N LEU A 122 10.49 -13.43 8.33
CA LEU A 122 9.12 -13.35 7.80
C LEU A 122 8.38 -12.11 8.28
N LYS A 123 8.57 -11.68 9.54
CA LYS A 123 8.00 -10.41 10.02
C LYS A 123 8.59 -9.21 9.30
N ALA A 124 9.91 -9.22 9.07
CA ALA A 124 10.57 -8.13 8.35
C ALA A 124 10.09 -8.05 6.90
N GLU A 125 9.94 -9.20 6.23
CA GLU A 125 9.39 -9.27 4.87
C GLU A 125 7.92 -8.81 4.82
N LEU A 126 7.11 -9.20 5.80
CA LEU A 126 5.73 -8.74 5.91
C LEU A 126 5.64 -7.22 6.09
N GLU A 127 6.48 -6.63 6.94
CA GLU A 127 6.48 -5.17 7.12
C GLU A 127 6.98 -4.44 5.87
N SER A 128 7.99 -4.98 5.19
CA SER A 128 8.47 -4.44 3.91
C SER A 128 7.39 -4.46 2.84
N THR A 129 6.72 -5.61 2.65
CA THR A 129 5.65 -5.75 1.65
C THR A 129 4.44 -4.87 1.97
N LYS A 130 4.11 -4.68 3.25
CA LYS A 130 3.08 -3.74 3.69
C LYS A 130 3.44 -2.29 3.36
N SER A 131 4.69 -1.90 3.58
CA SER A 131 5.21 -0.58 3.21
C SER A 131 5.17 -0.35 1.69
N GLU A 132 5.62 -1.34 0.91
CA GLU A 132 5.56 -1.29 -0.56
C GLU A 132 4.13 -1.20 -1.08
N LEU A 133 3.20 -1.93 -0.47
CA LEU A 133 1.77 -1.87 -0.81
C LEU A 133 1.21 -0.47 -0.55
N ALA A 134 1.51 0.12 0.62
CA ALA A 134 1.08 1.47 0.95
C ALA A 134 1.65 2.52 -0.03
N ASN A 135 2.93 2.41 -0.38
CA ASN A 135 3.58 3.29 -1.36
C ASN A 135 2.96 3.14 -2.76
N THR A 136 2.64 1.91 -3.16
CA THR A 136 1.99 1.62 -4.45
C THR A 136 0.58 2.19 -4.48
N GLN A 137 -0.17 2.06 -3.39
CA GLN A 137 -1.52 2.61 -3.28
C GLN A 137 -1.52 4.13 -3.34
N SER A 138 -0.57 4.79 -2.67
CA SER A 138 -0.38 6.25 -2.77
C SER A 138 -0.06 6.65 -4.22
N SER A 139 0.93 6.00 -4.83
CA SER A 139 1.34 6.29 -6.21
C SER A 139 0.19 6.12 -7.21
N LEU A 140 -0.67 5.12 -6.99
CA LEU A 140 -1.83 4.86 -7.81
C LEU A 140 -2.93 5.92 -7.61
N SER A 141 -3.10 6.42 -6.39
CA SER A 141 -4.00 7.55 -6.10
C SER A 141 -3.53 8.81 -6.84
N ASP A 142 -2.25 9.15 -6.73
CA ASP A 142 -1.66 10.33 -7.37
C ASP A 142 -1.77 10.24 -8.91
N ALA A 143 -1.54 9.05 -9.48
CA ALA A 143 -1.69 8.83 -10.91
C ALA A 143 -3.13 9.00 -11.40
N ARG A 144 -4.13 8.62 -10.59
CA ARG A 144 -5.55 8.81 -10.92
C ARG A 144 -5.93 10.29 -10.90
N GLU A 145 -5.47 11.03 -9.91
CA GLU A 145 -5.70 12.47 -9.80
C GLU A 145 -5.08 13.20 -10.99
N SER A 146 -3.81 12.90 -11.30
CA SER A 146 -3.12 13.49 -12.45
C SER A 146 -3.80 13.17 -13.78
N LEU A 147 -4.32 11.95 -13.96
CA LEU A 147 -5.10 11.58 -15.14
C LEU A 147 -6.40 12.37 -15.24
N SER A 148 -7.11 12.57 -14.13
CA SER A 148 -8.34 13.37 -14.08
C SER A 148 -8.08 14.82 -14.47
N GLU A 149 -7.04 15.43 -13.91
CA GLU A 149 -6.63 16.80 -14.24
C GLU A 149 -6.25 16.93 -15.72
N SER A 150 -5.47 15.98 -16.24
CA SER A 150 -5.07 15.94 -17.65
C SER A 150 -6.29 15.85 -18.59
N ASN A 151 -7.29 15.03 -18.25
CA ASN A 151 -8.52 14.91 -19.04
C ASN A 151 -9.33 16.21 -19.02
N GLN A 152 -9.44 16.88 -17.87
CA GLN A 152 -10.13 18.16 -17.76
C GLN A 152 -9.42 19.25 -18.58
N ASN A 153 -8.09 19.27 -18.53
CA ASN A 153 -7.27 20.20 -19.32
C ASN A 153 -7.41 19.94 -20.82
N LEU A 154 -7.44 18.67 -21.24
CA LEU A 154 -7.67 18.30 -22.63
C LEU A 154 -9.05 18.77 -23.11
N GLN A 155 -10.10 18.50 -22.33
CA GLN A 155 -11.46 18.94 -22.67
C GLN A 155 -11.55 20.47 -22.78
N THR A 156 -10.93 21.20 -21.86
CA THR A 156 -10.90 22.67 -21.90
C THR A 156 -10.17 23.18 -23.14
N SER A 157 -9.05 22.55 -23.51
CA SER A 157 -8.28 22.85 -24.72
C SER A 157 -9.07 22.57 -26.00
N GLU A 158 -9.81 21.46 -26.04
CA GLU A 158 -10.68 21.12 -27.17
C GLU A 158 -11.83 22.12 -27.33
N ASN A 159 -12.51 22.46 -26.23
CA ASN A 159 -13.56 23.48 -26.22
C ASN A 159 -13.04 24.84 -26.69
N GLU A 160 -11.86 25.26 -26.22
CA GLU A 160 -11.24 26.52 -26.62
C GLU A 160 -10.88 26.53 -28.11
N LYS A 161 -10.32 25.43 -28.63
CA LYS A 161 -10.04 25.29 -30.05
C LYS A 161 -11.32 25.36 -30.89
N GLN A 162 -12.37 24.65 -30.47
CA GLN A 162 -13.66 24.67 -31.15
C GLN A 162 -14.27 26.08 -31.13
N ARG A 163 -14.23 26.76 -29.98
CA ARG A 163 -14.65 28.16 -29.82
C ARG A 163 -13.91 29.07 -30.81
N GLN A 164 -12.59 28.96 -30.89
CA GLN A 164 -11.77 29.76 -31.80
C GLN A 164 -12.07 29.49 -33.28
N THR A 165 -12.25 28.21 -33.67
CA THR A 165 -12.61 27.85 -35.04
C THR A 165 -13.96 28.44 -35.41
N ASN A 166 -14.99 28.24 -34.60
CA ASN A 166 -16.34 28.72 -34.88
C ASN A 166 -16.40 30.26 -34.91
N LEU A 167 -15.67 30.95 -34.00
CA LEU A 167 -15.55 32.41 -34.03
C LEU A 167 -14.87 32.90 -35.32
N LEU A 168 -13.84 32.21 -35.81
CA LEU A 168 -13.16 32.58 -37.06
C LEU A 168 -14.09 32.41 -38.26
N GLU A 169 -14.83 31.30 -38.33
CA GLU A 169 -15.79 31.07 -39.41
C GLU A 169 -16.97 32.05 -39.37
N LEU A 170 -17.47 32.38 -38.18
CA LEU A 170 -18.45 33.44 -37.97
C LEU A 170 -17.95 34.78 -38.52
N GLN A 171 -16.72 35.17 -38.18
CA GLN A 171 -16.08 36.39 -38.70
C GLN A 171 -15.95 36.37 -40.22
N TYR A 172 -15.55 35.24 -40.78
CA TYR A 172 -15.45 35.05 -42.23
C TYR A 172 -16.81 35.23 -42.91
N ASN A 173 -17.87 34.59 -42.41
CA ASN A 173 -19.21 34.71 -42.98
C ASN A 173 -19.76 36.13 -42.86
N ILE A 174 -19.49 36.83 -41.76
CA ILE A 174 -19.84 38.26 -41.60
C ILE A 174 -19.10 39.13 -42.63
N ALA A 175 -17.80 38.89 -42.85
CA ALA A 175 -17.04 39.61 -43.85
C ALA A 175 -17.60 39.36 -45.27
N MET A 176 -17.95 38.12 -45.58
CA MET A 176 -18.58 37.75 -46.85
C MET A 176 -19.95 38.42 -47.03
N ALA A 177 -20.77 38.46 -45.98
CA ALA A 177 -22.05 39.16 -46.00
C ALA A 177 -21.85 40.66 -46.29
N ARG A 178 -20.86 41.30 -45.66
CA ARG A 178 -20.54 42.72 -45.90
C ARG A 178 -20.12 42.97 -47.34
N VAL A 179 -19.28 42.11 -47.92
CA VAL A 179 -18.85 42.21 -49.33
C VAL A 179 -20.04 42.03 -50.29
N ALA A 180 -20.93 41.07 -50.00
CA ALA A 180 -22.13 40.84 -50.80
C ALA A 180 -23.08 42.05 -50.74
N ILE A 181 -23.29 42.65 -49.56
CA ILE A 181 -24.10 43.86 -49.40
C ILE A 181 -23.49 45.04 -50.16
N ALA A 182 -22.16 45.23 -50.07
CA ALA A 182 -21.46 46.28 -50.82
C ALA A 182 -21.57 46.11 -52.34
N SER A 183 -21.78 44.88 -52.80
CA SER A 183 -22.01 44.53 -54.21
C SER A 183 -23.49 44.49 -54.58
N GLU A 184 -24.39 44.89 -53.67
CA GLU A 184 -25.86 44.83 -53.80
C GLU A 184 -26.43 43.42 -54.06
N ASP A 185 -25.66 42.36 -53.80
CA ASP A 185 -26.11 40.97 -53.92
C ASP A 185 -26.82 40.50 -52.65
N LYS A 186 -28.13 40.70 -52.62
CA LYS A 186 -28.99 40.32 -51.49
C LYS A 186 -29.02 38.82 -51.24
N LEU A 187 -28.91 37.99 -52.28
CA LEU A 187 -29.04 36.55 -52.11
C LEU A 187 -27.80 36.01 -51.39
N SER A 188 -26.62 36.36 -51.88
CA SER A 188 -25.35 35.98 -51.27
C SER A 188 -25.23 36.55 -49.86
N ALA A 189 -25.66 37.80 -49.63
CA ALA A 189 -25.66 38.39 -48.29
C ALA A 189 -26.52 37.59 -47.30
N ARG A 190 -27.73 37.17 -47.70
CA ARG A 190 -28.61 36.36 -46.85
C ARG A 190 -27.99 34.99 -46.56
N GLN A 191 -27.42 34.35 -47.58
CA GLN A 191 -26.77 33.06 -47.41
C GLN A 191 -25.61 33.16 -46.41
N SER A 192 -24.74 34.17 -46.54
CA SER A 192 -23.63 34.37 -45.61
C SER A 192 -24.09 34.72 -44.19
N VAL A 193 -25.18 35.48 -44.01
CA VAL A 193 -25.75 35.74 -42.68
C VAL A 193 -26.33 34.48 -42.06
N ASN A 194 -27.01 33.63 -42.84
CA ASN A 194 -27.51 32.35 -42.33
C ASN A 194 -26.35 31.42 -41.91
N LEU A 195 -25.28 31.33 -42.71
CA LEU A 195 -24.09 30.55 -42.32
C LEU A 195 -23.40 31.14 -41.08
N ALA A 196 -23.46 32.46 -40.88
CA ALA A 196 -23.00 33.08 -39.65
C ALA A 196 -23.87 32.67 -38.45
N GLU A 197 -25.18 32.60 -38.62
CA GLU A 197 -26.14 32.14 -37.60
C GLU A 197 -25.88 30.68 -37.20
N ASP A 198 -25.72 29.78 -38.18
CA ASP A 198 -25.37 28.37 -37.96
C ASP A 198 -24.05 28.21 -37.19
N ASN A 199 -23.06 29.05 -37.48
CA ASN A 199 -21.77 29.03 -36.79
C ASN A 199 -21.85 29.65 -35.38
N LEU A 200 -22.74 30.62 -35.17
CA LEU A 200 -23.02 31.13 -33.83
C LEU A 200 -23.71 30.05 -32.99
N GLU A 201 -24.66 29.29 -33.53
CA GLU A 201 -25.32 28.20 -32.80
C GLU A 201 -24.31 27.14 -32.31
N GLN A 202 -23.27 26.85 -33.10
CA GLN A 202 -22.18 25.96 -32.68
C GLN A 202 -21.28 26.54 -31.56
N LEU A 203 -21.47 27.81 -31.18
CA LEU A 203 -20.83 28.44 -30.03
C LEU A 203 -21.72 28.40 -28.78
N ASP A 204 -22.92 27.81 -28.84
CA ASP A 204 -23.77 27.62 -27.67
C ASP A 204 -23.06 26.74 -26.63
N GLY A 205 -23.09 27.17 -25.38
CA GLY A 205 -22.34 26.57 -24.27
C GLY A 205 -20.81 26.75 -24.32
N LEU A 206 -20.24 27.26 -25.42
CA LEU A 206 -18.81 27.62 -25.53
C LEU A 206 -18.54 29.10 -25.26
N LEU A 207 -19.59 29.93 -25.30
CA LEU A 207 -19.57 31.34 -24.91
C LEU A 207 -20.38 31.58 -23.64
N ASP A 208 -20.10 32.69 -22.98
CA ASP A 208 -20.99 33.20 -21.94
C ASP A 208 -22.39 33.40 -22.52
N THR A 209 -23.41 32.92 -21.82
CA THR A 209 -24.81 32.96 -22.26
C THR A 209 -25.25 34.37 -22.68
N GLU A 210 -24.86 35.39 -21.91
CA GLU A 210 -25.16 36.79 -22.23
C GLU A 210 -24.55 37.24 -23.57
N ILE A 211 -23.29 36.85 -23.84
CA ILE A 211 -22.61 37.18 -25.09
C ILE A 211 -23.30 36.48 -26.26
N PHE A 212 -23.61 35.19 -26.10
CA PHE A 212 -24.31 34.40 -27.11
C PHE A 212 -25.65 35.03 -27.49
N GLU A 213 -26.50 35.34 -26.49
CA GLU A 213 -27.83 35.95 -26.71
C GLU A 213 -27.72 37.31 -27.43
N ILE A 214 -26.77 38.16 -27.04
CA ILE A 214 -26.56 39.46 -27.68
C ILE A 214 -26.12 39.30 -29.15
N LEU A 215 -25.25 38.35 -29.44
CA LEU A 215 -24.81 38.07 -30.81
C LEU A 215 -25.96 37.51 -31.66
N GLN A 216 -26.79 36.65 -31.07
CA GLN A 216 -27.95 36.05 -31.73
C GLN A 216 -28.98 37.10 -32.09
N GLU A 217 -29.39 37.94 -31.12
CA GLU A 217 -30.34 39.04 -31.36
C GLU A 217 -29.84 39.99 -32.46
N ARG A 218 -28.53 40.27 -32.49
CA ARG A 218 -27.92 41.09 -33.54
C ARG A 218 -27.97 40.42 -34.90
N LEU A 219 -27.63 39.13 -35.00
CA LEU A 219 -27.73 38.40 -36.26
C LEU A 219 -29.17 38.33 -36.76
N ASP A 220 -30.15 38.13 -35.88
CA ASP A 220 -31.58 38.17 -36.22
C ASP A 220 -31.99 39.52 -36.80
N SER A 221 -31.59 40.63 -36.16
CA SER A 221 -31.83 41.99 -36.66
C SER A 221 -31.20 42.19 -38.03
N ILE A 222 -29.94 41.75 -38.21
CA ILE A 222 -29.24 41.82 -39.50
C ILE A 222 -30.01 41.02 -40.55
N GLN A 223 -30.45 39.80 -40.23
CA GLN A 223 -31.18 38.92 -41.14
C GLN A 223 -32.49 39.57 -41.63
N GLN A 224 -33.20 40.29 -40.75
CA GLN A 224 -34.39 41.08 -41.09
C GLN A 224 -34.05 42.31 -41.94
N ASN A 225 -32.96 43.02 -41.62
CA ASN A 225 -32.54 44.22 -42.34
C ASN A 225 -31.99 43.88 -43.74
N VAL A 226 -31.31 42.74 -43.95
CA VAL A 226 -30.86 42.34 -45.30
C VAL A 226 -32.06 42.18 -46.27
N LYS A 227 -33.23 41.79 -45.76
CA LYS A 227 -34.46 41.66 -46.56
C LYS A 227 -35.07 43.02 -46.93
N SER A 228 -34.96 44.01 -46.04
CA SER A 228 -35.71 45.27 -46.13
C SER A 228 -34.86 46.52 -46.38
N ASN A 229 -33.70 46.65 -45.75
CA ASN A 229 -32.81 47.81 -45.78
C ASN A 229 -31.32 47.41 -45.68
N LEU A 230 -30.66 47.32 -46.84
CA LEU A 230 -29.25 46.93 -46.95
C LEU A 230 -28.28 47.88 -46.24
N ASN A 231 -28.54 49.19 -46.24
CA ASN A 231 -27.67 50.16 -45.57
C ASN A 231 -27.66 49.96 -44.06
N LYS A 232 -28.85 49.68 -43.48
CA LYS A 232 -28.95 49.37 -42.05
C LYS A 232 -28.27 48.04 -41.71
N ALA A 233 -28.45 47.02 -42.54
CA ALA A 233 -27.77 45.74 -42.37
C ALA A 233 -26.23 45.87 -42.45
N ALA A 234 -25.72 46.68 -43.38
CA ALA A 234 -24.28 46.93 -43.50
C ALA A 234 -23.69 47.56 -42.23
N GLU A 235 -24.40 48.52 -41.63
CA GLU A 235 -23.98 49.18 -40.41
C GLU A 235 -24.04 48.24 -39.19
N GLU A 236 -25.08 47.42 -39.09
CA GLU A 236 -25.18 46.40 -38.03
C GLU A 236 -24.10 45.32 -38.15
N LEU A 237 -23.80 44.85 -39.36
CA LEU A 237 -22.69 43.92 -39.61
C LEU A 237 -21.32 44.53 -39.28
N ARG A 238 -21.14 45.84 -39.51
CA ARG A 238 -19.93 46.56 -39.09
C ARG A 238 -19.79 46.53 -37.56
N MET A 239 -20.83 46.94 -36.83
CA MET A 239 -20.84 46.91 -35.37
C MET A 239 -20.64 45.49 -34.82
N LEU A 240 -21.26 44.48 -35.44
CA LEU A 240 -21.08 43.08 -35.05
C LEU A 240 -19.62 42.63 -35.24
N SER A 241 -19.00 42.95 -36.38
CA SER A 241 -17.59 42.63 -36.60
C SER A 241 -16.66 43.28 -35.58
N GLU A 242 -16.92 44.53 -35.21
CA GLU A 242 -16.15 45.26 -34.17
C GLU A 242 -16.34 44.64 -32.78
N ASN A 243 -17.54 44.14 -32.46
CA ASN A 243 -17.79 43.45 -31.20
C ASN A 243 -17.09 42.09 -31.16
N LEU A 244 -17.11 41.33 -32.26
CA LEU A 244 -16.45 40.03 -32.34
C LEU A 244 -14.92 40.12 -32.22
N GLU A 245 -14.32 41.22 -32.66
CA GLU A 245 -12.89 41.47 -32.43
C GLU A 245 -12.54 41.66 -30.95
N ARG A 246 -13.50 42.05 -30.11
CA ARG A 246 -13.30 42.25 -28.66
C ARG A 246 -13.53 40.99 -27.82
N ILE A 247 -14.16 39.96 -28.40
CA ILE A 247 -14.48 38.68 -27.73
C ILE A 247 -13.35 37.65 -27.88
N LYS A 248 -12.37 37.93 -28.75
CA LYS A 248 -11.13 37.16 -28.87
C LYS A 248 -10.28 37.27 -27.61
#